data_AF-A0A1N7KDH0-F1
#
_entry.id   AF-A0A1N7KDH0-F1
#
_cell.length_a   1.000
_cell.length_b   1.000
_cell.length_c   1.000
_cell.angle_alpha   90.00
_cell.angle_beta   90.00
_cell.angle_gamma   90.00
#
_symmetry.space_group_name_H-M   'P 1'
#
loop_
_entity.id
_entity.type
_entity.pdbx_description
1 polymer ?
#
loop_
_entity_poly.entity_id
_entity_poly.type
_entity_poly.pdbx_seq_one_letter_code
_entity_poly.pdbx_strand_id
1 'polypeptide(L)' 'MSDDFITIVAIVSLMIWIAVSKEAVKPSKEINWRKMITLLSAGSLSALIITISLVQSLPS' A
#
# COMPACT_ATOMS: atom_id res chain seq x y z
N MET A 1 -5.24 3.47 -17.90
CA MET A 1 -5.07 4.39 -16.76
C MET A 1 -4.16 5.50 -17.20
N SER A 2 -4.41 6.75 -16.81
CA SER A 2 -3.48 7.85 -17.06
C SER A 2 -2.28 7.78 -16.11
N ASP A 3 -1.11 8.24 -16.57
CA ASP A 3 0.12 8.26 -15.76
C ASP A 3 -0.05 9.06 -14.45
N ASP A 4 -0.86 10.13 -14.49
CA ASP A 4 -1.21 10.92 -13.32
C ASP A 4 -1.95 10.08 -12.25
N PHE A 5 -2.84 9.18 -12.68
CA PHE A 5 -3.59 8.32 -11.78
C PHE A 5 -2.68 7.30 -11.09
N ILE A 6 -1.75 6.68 -11.84
CA ILE A 6 -0.77 5.75 -11.28
C ILE A 6 0.15 6.45 -10.28
N THR A 7 0.58 7.66 -10.58
CA THR A 7 1.42 8.48 -9.70
C THR A 7 0.70 8.76 -8.36
N ILE A 8 -0.57 9.15 -8.41
CA ILE A 8 -1.39 9.37 -7.21
C ILE A 8 -1.53 8.08 -6.40
N VAL A 9 -1.83 6.95 -7.06
CA VAL A 9 -1.94 5.64 -6.40
C VAL A 9 -0.63 5.22 -5.74
N ALA A 10 0.51 5.46 -6.39
CA ALA A 10 1.83 5.17 -5.85
C ALA A 10 2.13 5.99 -4.58
N ILE A 11 1.81 7.28 -4.58
CA ILE A 11 1.98 8.16 -3.41
C ILE A 11 1.10 7.69 -2.24
N VAL A 12 -0.17 7.37 -2.51
CA VAL A 12 -1.09 6.84 -1.49
C VAL A 12 -0.57 5.51 -0.93
N SER A 13 -0.04 4.64 -1.79
CA SER A 13 0.57 3.38 -1.38
C SER A 13 1.74 3.59 -0.40
N LEU A 14 2.62 4.54 -0.71
CA LEU A 14 3.75 4.90 0.15
C LEU A 14 3.27 5.38 1.52
N MET A 15 2.24 6.22 1.56
CA MET A 15 1.64 6.70 2.82
C MET A 15 1.05 5.56 3.65
N ILE A 16 0.39 4.60 3.02
CA ILE A 16 -0.14 3.40 3.70
C ILE A 16 1.01 2.57 4.29
N TRP A 17 2.09 2.34 3.56
CA TRP A 17 3.25 1.60 4.05
C TRP A 17 3.98 2.29 5.21
N ILE A 18 4.04 3.62 5.21
CA ILE A 18 4.54 4.40 6.35
C ILE A 18 3.64 4.19 7.57
N ALA A 19 2.32 4.24 7.40
CA ALA A 19 1.36 4.00 8.48
C ALA A 19 1.45 2.58 9.04
N VAL A 20 1.57 1.57 8.17
CA VAL A 20 1.84 0.16 8.54
C VAL A 20 3.11 0.08 9.37
N SER A 21 4.22 0.66 8.89
CA SER A 21 5.52 0.63 9.57
C SER A 21 5.44 1.27 10.96
N LYS A 22 4.75 2.40 11.09
CA LYS A 22 4.54 3.07 12.38
C LYS A 22 3.70 2.24 13.35
N GLU A 23 2.69 1.52 12.87
CA GLU A 23 1.88 0.64 13.72
C GLU A 23 2.65 -0.64 14.09
N ALA A 24 3.49 -1.16 13.19
CA ALA A 24 4.29 -2.36 13.41
C ALA A 24 5.48 -2.16 14.38
N VAL A 25 6.02 -0.95 14.46
CA VAL A 25 7.10 -0.60 15.40
C VAL A 25 6.60 -0.41 16.84
N LYS A 26 5.28 -0.32 17.05
CA LYS A 26 4.73 -0.20 18.41
C LYS A 26 4.99 -1.48 19.23
N PRO A 27 5.12 -1.35 20.56
CA PRO A 27 5.18 -2.52 21.44
C PRO A 27 3.94 -3.39 21.25
N SER A 28 4.10 -4.73 21.22
CA SER A 28 3.00 -5.65 20.85
C SER A 28 1.75 -5.54 21.72
N LYS A 29 1.88 -4.99 22.94
CA LYS A 29 0.78 -4.74 23.88
C LYS A 29 -0.10 -3.53 23.50
N GLU A 30 0.39 -2.65 22.62
CA GLU A 30 -0.31 -1.45 22.15
C GLU A 30 -0.71 -1.53 20.68
N ILE A 31 -0.31 -2.60 19.98
CA ILE A 31 -0.66 -2.83 18.59
C ILE A 31 -2.17 -3.06 18.49
N ASN A 32 -2.83 -2.21 17.70
CA ASN A 32 -4.21 -2.46 17.31
C ASN A 32 -4.24 -3.44 16.13
N TRP A 33 -4.34 -4.73 16.43
CA TRP A 33 -4.36 -5.81 15.42
C TRP A 33 -5.40 -5.59 14.30
N ARG A 34 -6.61 -5.11 14.62
CA ARG A 34 -7.62 -4.75 13.61
C ARG A 34 -7.10 -3.67 12.66
N LYS A 35 -6.50 -2.60 13.20
CA LYS A 35 -5.94 -1.50 12.42
C LYS A 35 -4.76 -1.99 11.56
N MET A 36 -3.91 -2.85 12.09
CA MET A 36 -2.80 -3.43 11.35
C MET A 36 -3.28 -4.30 10.18
N ILE A 37 -4.29 -5.16 10.40
CA ILE A 37 -4.88 -5.98 9.32
C ILE A 37 -5.51 -5.09 8.24
N THR A 38 -6.24 -4.04 8.61
CA THR A 38 -6.82 -3.10 7.64
C THR A 38 -5.75 -2.38 6.84
N LEU A 39 -4.69 -1.90 7.51
CA LEU A 39 -3.58 -1.22 6.85
C LEU A 39 -2.78 -2.16 5.92
N LEU A 40 -2.52 -3.39 6.36
CA LEU A 40 -1.85 -4.42 5.54
C LEU A 40 -2.69 -4.81 4.33
N SER A 41 -4.01 -4.96 4.49
CA SER A 41 -4.93 -5.29 3.39
C SER A 41 -4.99 -4.15 2.37
N ALA A 42 -5.15 -2.90 2.84
CA ALA A 42 -5.16 -1.72 1.97
C ALA A 42 -3.82 -1.53 1.23
N GLY A 43 -2.70 -1.70 1.92
CA GLY A 43 -1.36 -1.61 1.34
C GLY A 43 -1.09 -2.70 0.31
N SER A 44 -1.50 -3.94 0.60
CA SER A 44 -1.35 -5.06 -0.34
C SER A 44 -2.21 -4.89 -1.59
N LEU A 45 -3.48 -4.46 -1.43
CA LEU A 45 -4.37 -4.21 -2.56
C LEU A 45 -3.82 -3.08 -3.46
N SER A 46 -3.32 -2.00 -2.86
CA SER A 46 -2.68 -0.91 -3.59
C SER A 46 -1.43 -1.37 -4.35
N ALA A 47 -0.54 -2.12 -3.70
CA ALA A 47 0.66 -2.68 -4.32
C ALA A 47 0.33 -3.63 -5.49
N LEU A 48 -0.72 -4.44 -5.34
CA LEU A 48 -1.20 -5.34 -6.39
C LEU A 48 -1.70 -4.57 -7.61
N ILE A 49 -2.50 -3.51 -7.43
CA ILE A 49 -2.97 -2.64 -8.52
C ILE A 49 -1.80 -1.99 -9.26
N ILE A 50 -0.80 -1.49 -8.54
CA ILE A 50 0.41 -0.88 -9.12
C ILE A 50 1.20 -1.93 -9.91
N THR A 51 1.39 -3.12 -9.34
CA THR A 51 2.15 -4.21 -9.98
C THR A 51 1.48 -4.68 -11.27
N ILE A 52 0.16 -4.88 -11.24
CA ILE A 52 -0.61 -5.26 -12.44
C ILE A 52 -0.52 -4.15 -13.49
N SER A 53 -0.69 -2.88 -13.09
CA SER A 53 -0.60 -1.74 -14.01
C SER A 53 0.80 -1.67 -14.66
N LEU A 54 1.85 -1.91 -13.88
CA LEU A 54 3.22 -1.94 -14.38
C LEU A 54 3.43 -3.07 -15.39
N VAL A 55 2.98 -4.29 -15.07
CA VAL A 55 3.08 -5.45 -15.98
C VAL A 55 2.29 -5.21 -17.27
N GLN A 56 1.12 -4.57 -17.20
CA GLN A 56 0.32 -4.22 -18.37
C GLN A 56 0.92 -3.08 -19.20
N SER A 57 1.71 -2.19 -18.57
CA SER A 57 2.38 -1.08 -19.26
C SER A 57 3.65 -1.51 -20.01
N LEU A 58 4.21 -2.67 -19.67
CA LEU A 58 5.36 -3.23 -20.38
C LEU A 58 4.88 -3.77 -21.73
N PRO A 59 5.48 -3.33 -22.86
CA PRO A 59 5.13 -3.88 -24.16
C PRO A 59 5.58 -5.35 -24.22
N SER A 60 4.65 -6.23 -24.62
CA SER A 60 4.89 -7.65 -24.88
C SER A 60 5.53 -7.88 -26.24
#